data_AF-A0A820PTA2-F1
#
_entry.id   AF-A0A820PTA2-F1
#
_cell.length_a   1.000
_cell.length_b   1.000
_cell.length_c   1.000
_cell.angle_alpha   90.00
_cell.angle_beta   90.00
_cell.angle_gamma   90.00
#
_symmetry.space_group_name_H-M   'P 1'
#
loop_
_entity.id
_entity.type
_entity.pdbx_description
1 polymer ?
#
loop_
_entity_poly.entity_id
_entity_poly.type
_entity_poly.pdbx_seq_one_letter_code
_entity_poly.pdbx_strand_id
1 'polypeptide(L)'
;VNDARNLYDSRSKWQTDGSTFIQLLCNRNNAHLKQTFAAYQQLNRFDIEQSIRNDTNADLSRTLMAIVRIIRNQARFFAYELRKSLKGSSTNEHNLSRIIVSRCEIDLVSIKSEYEKITPR
;
A
#
# COMPACT_ATOMS: atom_id res chain seq x y z
N VAL A 1 -7.57 -5.39 -18.44
CA VAL A 1 -9.02 -5.10 -18.31
C VAL A 1 -9.74 -6.15 -17.45
N ASN A 2 -9.55 -7.45 -17.72
CA ASN A 2 -10.22 -8.53 -16.96
C ASN A 2 -10.01 -8.46 -15.44
N ASP A 3 -8.76 -8.27 -14.98
CA ASP A 3 -8.47 -8.24 -13.54
C ASP A 3 -9.11 -7.07 -12.80
N ALA A 4 -9.19 -5.88 -13.42
CA ALA A 4 -9.83 -4.72 -12.80
C ALA A 4 -11.35 -4.92 -12.63
N ARG A 5 -11.98 -5.58 -13.61
CA ARG A 5 -13.39 -5.97 -13.57
C ARG A 5 -13.63 -7.02 -12.48
N ASN A 6 -12.81 -8.07 -12.44
CA ASN A 6 -12.88 -9.10 -11.40
C ASN A 6 -12.71 -8.52 -9.99
N LEU A 7 -11.81 -7.53 -9.85
CA LEU A 7 -11.61 -6.82 -8.60
C LEU A 7 -12.83 -5.99 -8.21
N TYR A 8 -13.47 -5.31 -9.17
CA TYR A 8 -14.72 -4.56 -8.94
C TYR A 8 -15.88 -5.47 -8.55
N ASP A 9 -16.09 -6.56 -9.29
CA ASP A 9 -17.21 -7.48 -9.08
C ASP A 9 -17.08 -8.28 -7.77
N SER A 10 -15.87 -8.53 -7.29
CA SER A 10 -15.60 -9.26 -6.04
C SER A 10 -15.67 -8.41 -4.76
N ARG A 11 -15.86 -7.09 -4.87
CA ARG A 11 -15.78 -6.13 -3.75
C ARG A 11 -16.69 -6.47 -2.57
N SER A 12 -17.90 -6.96 -2.83
CA SER A 12 -18.85 -7.38 -1.79
C SER A 12 -18.38 -8.57 -0.95
N LYS A 13 -17.39 -9.34 -1.44
CA LYS A 13 -16.82 -10.52 -0.77
C LYS A 13 -15.50 -10.21 -0.04
N TRP A 14 -15.02 -8.98 -0.09
CA TRP A 14 -13.75 -8.62 0.54
C TRP A 14 -13.80 -8.63 2.06
N GLN A 15 -14.97 -8.41 2.65
CA GLN A 15 -15.13 -8.45 4.10
C GLN A 15 -15.02 -9.87 4.68
N THR A 16 -15.48 -10.87 3.92
CA THR A 16 -15.56 -12.27 4.37
C THR A 16 -14.32 -13.08 4.01
N ASP A 17 -13.85 -12.95 2.77
CA ASP A 17 -12.84 -13.85 2.20
C ASP A 17 -11.65 -13.05 1.64
N GLY A 18 -11.90 -12.05 0.79
CA GLY A 18 -10.82 -11.29 0.16
C GLY A 18 -9.90 -12.11 -0.76
N SER A 19 -10.14 -13.42 -0.95
CA SER A 19 -9.31 -14.30 -1.80
C SER A 19 -9.07 -13.75 -3.18
N THR A 20 -10.08 -13.16 -3.84
CA THR A 20 -9.91 -12.62 -5.19
C THR A 20 -8.87 -11.49 -5.22
N PHE A 21 -8.86 -10.63 -4.20
CA PHE A 21 -7.85 -9.58 -4.06
C PHE A 21 -6.48 -10.20 -3.81
N ILE A 22 -6.38 -11.14 -2.87
CA ILE A 22 -5.12 -11.80 -2.50
C ILE A 22 -4.53 -12.58 -3.70
N GLN A 23 -5.35 -13.33 -4.42
CA GLN A 23 -4.96 -14.05 -5.63
C GLN A 23 -4.47 -13.09 -6.71
N LEU A 24 -5.12 -11.94 -6.88
CA LEU A 24 -4.63 -10.92 -7.81
C LEU A 24 -3.23 -10.43 -7.41
N LEU A 25 -3.02 -10.11 -6.12
CA LEU A 25 -1.74 -9.65 -5.59
C LEU A 25 -0.63 -10.70 -5.72
N CYS A 26 -0.93 -11.98 -5.49
CA CYS A 26 0.07 -13.06 -5.54
C CYS A 26 0.44 -13.49 -6.97
N ASN A 27 -0.46 -13.30 -7.95
CA ASN A 27 -0.29 -13.84 -9.30
C ASN A 27 0.02 -12.79 -10.38
N ARG A 28 0.22 -11.52 -10.01
CA ARG A 28 0.51 -10.44 -10.96
C ARG A 28 1.73 -9.65 -10.52
N ASN A 29 2.50 -9.17 -11.51
CA ASN A 29 3.66 -8.32 -11.25
C ASN A 29 3.23 -6.88 -10.91
N ASN A 30 4.16 -6.10 -10.34
CA ASN A 30 3.89 -4.73 -9.89
C ASN A 30 3.44 -3.78 -11.02
N ALA A 31 3.98 -3.92 -12.23
CA ALA A 31 3.60 -3.07 -13.36
C ALA A 31 2.15 -3.30 -13.77
N HIS A 32 1.75 -4.58 -13.85
CA HIS A 32 0.38 -5.00 -14.12
C HIS A 32 -0.58 -4.56 -13.02
N LEU A 33 -0.19 -4.70 -11.75
CA LEU A 33 -1.02 -4.28 -10.62
C LEU A 33 -1.26 -2.76 -10.62
N LYS A 34 -0.24 -1.95 -10.94
CA LYS A 34 -0.41 -0.49 -11.11
C LYS A 34 -1.45 -0.16 -12.18
N GLN A 35 -1.37 -0.79 -13.34
CA GLN A 35 -2.35 -0.60 -14.41
C GLN A 35 -3.75 -1.09 -14.02
N THR A 36 -3.82 -2.21 -13.28
CA THR A 36 -5.07 -2.77 -12.77
C THR A 36 -5.76 -1.82 -11.80
N PHE A 37 -5.02 -1.21 -10.87
CA PHE A 37 -5.57 -0.22 -9.93
C PHE A 37 -6.03 1.06 -10.64
N ALA A 38 -5.30 1.51 -11.67
CA ALA A 38 -5.74 2.65 -12.49
C ALA A 38 -7.03 2.34 -13.26
N ALA A 39 -7.13 1.16 -13.88
CA ALA A 39 -8.35 0.72 -14.55
C ALA A 39 -9.51 0.49 -13.57
N TYR A 40 -9.24 -0.01 -12.36
CA TYR A 40 -10.24 -0.17 -11.31
C TYR A 40 -10.86 1.19 -10.93
N GLN A 41 -10.06 2.24 -10.79
CA GLN A 41 -10.55 3.59 -10.50
C GLN A 41 -11.40 4.18 -11.65
N GLN A 42 -11.25 3.70 -12.88
CA GLN A 42 -12.15 4.10 -13.98
C GLN A 42 -13.50 3.39 -13.92
N LEU A 43 -13.52 2.15 -13.43
CA LEU A 43 -14.74 1.35 -13.24
C LEU A 43 -15.49 1.75 -11.96
N ASN A 44 -14.76 2.13 -10.93
CA ASN A 44 -15.26 2.44 -9.60
C ASN A 44 -14.99 3.90 -9.26
N ARG A 45 -15.99 4.61 -8.74
CA ARG A 45 -15.83 6.04 -8.38
C ARG A 45 -14.80 6.28 -7.27
N PHE A 46 -14.40 5.24 -6.54
CA PHE A 46 -13.40 5.31 -5.48
C PHE A 46 -12.06 4.72 -5.91
N ASP A 47 -10.99 5.33 -5.40
CA ASP A 47 -9.65 4.75 -5.52
C ASP A 47 -9.55 3.42 -4.76
N ILE A 48 -8.62 2.56 -5.17
CA ILE A 48 -8.43 1.23 -4.57
C ILE A 48 -8.15 1.30 -3.06
N GLU A 49 -7.39 2.29 -2.58
CA GLU A 49 -7.13 2.48 -1.14
C GLU A 49 -8.39 2.89 -0.36
N GLN A 50 -9.33 3.56 -1.02
CA GLN A 50 -10.60 3.93 -0.40
C GLN A 50 -11.57 2.74 -0.39
N SER A 51 -11.65 1.97 -1.47
CA SER A 51 -12.42 0.72 -1.49
C SER A 51 -11.91 -0.30 -0.48
N ILE A 52 -10.59 -0.46 -0.31
CA ILE A 52 -10.04 -1.32 0.75
C ILE A 52 -10.53 -0.85 2.12
N ARG A 53 -10.56 0.45 2.40
CA ARG A 53 -11.04 0.96 3.70
C ARG A 53 -12.53 0.75 3.92
N ASN A 54 -13.33 0.86 2.86
CA ASN A 54 -14.78 0.79 2.96
C ASN A 54 -15.30 -0.66 2.97
N ASP A 55 -14.62 -1.57 2.27
CA ASP A 55 -15.16 -2.88 1.92
C ASP A 55 -14.41 -4.07 2.57
N THR A 56 -13.43 -3.81 3.45
CA THR A 56 -12.69 -4.86 4.19
C THR A 56 -12.76 -4.64 5.70
N ASN A 57 -12.53 -5.70 6.48
CA ASN A 57 -12.36 -5.60 7.93
C ASN A 57 -11.01 -4.92 8.29
N ALA A 58 -10.86 -4.48 9.54
CA ALA A 58 -9.73 -3.65 9.97
C ALA A 58 -8.34 -4.29 9.76
N ASP A 59 -8.23 -5.61 9.94
CA ASP A 59 -6.95 -6.33 9.83
C ASP A 59 -6.55 -6.55 8.39
N LEU A 60 -7.51 -6.99 7.56
CA LEU A 60 -7.31 -7.14 6.12
C LEU A 60 -7.06 -5.78 5.46
N SER A 61 -7.77 -4.73 5.89
CA SER A 61 -7.59 -3.37 5.40
C SER A 61 -6.16 -2.88 5.61
N ARG A 62 -5.62 -3.00 6.83
CA ARG A 62 -4.23 -2.61 7.12
C ARG A 62 -3.23 -3.36 6.25
N THR A 63 -3.43 -4.65 6.06
CA THR A 63 -2.53 -5.52 5.28
C THR A 63 -2.56 -5.16 3.79
N LEU A 64 -3.74 -5.08 3.19
CA LEU A 64 -3.90 -4.75 1.78
C LEU A 64 -3.46 -3.31 1.48
N MET A 65 -3.74 -2.36 2.37
CA MET A 65 -3.25 -0.99 2.22
C MET A 65 -1.73 -0.91 2.19
N ALA A 66 -1.03 -1.67 3.05
CA ALA A 66 0.43 -1.69 3.04
C ALA A 66 0.97 -2.22 1.71
N ILE A 67 0.42 -3.33 1.21
CA ILE A 67 0.83 -3.92 -0.07
C ILE A 67 0.57 -2.97 -1.23
N VAL A 68 -0.63 -2.40 -1.33
CA VAL A 68 -0.98 -1.45 -2.40
C VAL A 68 -0.07 -0.22 -2.39
N ARG A 69 0.26 0.32 -1.21
CA ARG A 69 1.16 1.48 -1.09
C ARG A 69 2.58 1.13 -1.53
N ILE A 70 3.09 -0.05 -1.17
CA ILE A 70 4.39 -0.54 -1.64
C ILE A 70 4.39 -0.68 -3.16
N ILE A 71 3.35 -1.30 -3.75
CA ILE A 71 3.22 -1.46 -5.20
C ILE A 71 3.23 -0.10 -5.89
N ARG A 72 2.50 0.90 -5.37
CA ARG A 72 2.44 2.25 -5.94
C ARG A 72 3.80 2.93 -5.88
N ASN A 73 4.36 3.05 -4.69
CA ASN A 73 5.64 3.68 -4.45
C ASN A 73 6.24 3.18 -3.13
N GLN A 74 7.14 2.21 -3.24
CA GLN A 74 7.85 1.59 -2.11
C GLN A 74 8.64 2.61 -1.28
N ALA A 75 9.37 3.53 -1.93
CA ALA A 75 10.16 4.53 -1.24
C ALA A 75 9.26 5.45 -0.39
N ARG A 76 8.12 5.87 -0.94
CA ARG A 76 7.14 6.70 -0.24
C ARG A 76 6.46 5.96 0.90
N PHE A 77 6.20 4.65 0.76
CA PHE A 77 5.68 3.83 1.84
C PHE A 77 6.64 3.81 3.04
N PHE A 78 7.91 3.51 2.83
CA PHE A 78 8.91 3.51 3.90
C PHE A 78 9.14 4.91 4.48
N ALA A 79 9.13 5.95 3.66
CA ALA A 79 9.19 7.34 4.13
C ALA A 79 8.04 7.68 5.08
N TYR A 80 6.82 7.25 4.74
CA TYR A 80 5.65 7.44 5.59
C TYR A 80 5.78 6.67 6.91
N GLU A 81 6.23 5.42 6.88
CA GLU A 81 6.43 4.62 8.11
C GLU A 81 7.56 5.19 8.99
N LEU A 82 8.64 5.70 8.41
CA LEU A 82 9.67 6.44 9.15
C LEU A 82 9.10 7.68 9.83
N ARG A 83 8.34 8.50 9.09
CA ARG A 83 7.72 9.70 9.64
C ARG A 83 6.77 9.34 10.78
N LYS A 84 5.97 8.29 10.61
CA LYS A 84 5.07 7.77 11.63
C LYS A 84 5.82 7.29 12.87
N SER A 85 6.95 6.61 12.71
CA SER A 85 7.81 6.19 13.83
C SER A 85 8.41 7.37 14.62
N LEU A 86 8.58 8.54 13.99
CA LEU A 86 9.24 9.72 14.56
C LEU A 86 8.27 10.80 15.11
N LYS A 87 6.98 10.78 14.74
CA LYS A 87 6.02 11.86 15.05
C LYS A 87 5.29 11.71 16.42
N GLY A 88 5.69 10.76 17.27
CA GLY A 88 5.06 10.49 18.57
C GLY A 88 5.81 11.08 19.76
N SER A 89 5.17 11.12 20.94
CA SER A 89 5.83 11.48 22.22
C SER A 89 6.92 10.47 22.62
N SER A 90 6.88 9.27 22.04
CA SER A 90 7.94 8.28 22.06
C SER A 90 8.20 7.79 20.64
N THR A 91 9.48 7.62 20.31
CA THR A 91 9.92 7.06 19.02
C THR A 91 9.62 5.57 18.99
N ASN A 92 9.02 5.06 17.92
CA ASN A 92 8.95 3.62 17.69
C ASN A 92 10.31 3.14 17.15
N GLU A 93 11.26 2.94 18.07
CA GLU A 93 12.65 2.60 17.77
C GLU A 93 12.78 1.26 17.03
N HIS A 94 11.96 0.28 17.37
CA HIS A 94 11.98 -1.02 16.70
C HIS A 94 11.64 -0.91 15.22
N ASN A 95 10.56 -0.21 14.87
CA ASN A 95 10.18 -0.03 13.46
C ASN A 95 11.17 0.89 12.72
N LEU A 96 11.67 1.94 13.38
CA LEU A 96 12.71 2.81 12.83
C LEU A 96 13.98 2.02 12.48
N SER A 97 14.54 1.29 13.45
CA SER A 97 15.73 0.46 13.28
C SER A 97 15.54 -0.57 12.17
N ARG A 98 14.41 -1.28 12.18
CA ARG A 98 14.08 -2.25 11.13
C ARG A 98 14.08 -1.64 9.73
N ILE A 99 13.49 -0.45 9.54
CA ILE A 99 13.47 0.21 8.24
C ILE A 99 14.89 0.65 7.84
N ILE A 100 15.64 1.30 8.74
CA ILE A 100 16.99 1.77 8.42
C ILE A 100 17.90 0.59 8.05
N VAL A 101 17.96 -0.44 8.90
CA VAL A 101 18.82 -1.61 8.69
C VAL A 101 18.43 -2.39 7.44
N SER A 102 17.13 -2.59 7.19
CA SER A 102 16.70 -3.39 6.03
C SER A 102 16.79 -2.65 4.69
N ARG A 103 16.86 -1.31 4.69
CA ARG A 103 16.79 -0.49 3.46
C ARG A 103 18.05 0.30 3.15
N CYS A 104 19.01 0.38 4.08
CA CYS A 104 20.22 1.21 3.95
C CYS A 104 20.98 0.98 2.65
N GLU A 105 21.11 -0.29 2.23
CA GLU A 105 21.87 -0.69 1.03
C GLU A 105 20.98 -0.96 -0.19
N ILE A 106 19.66 -0.72 -0.10
CA ILE A 106 18.70 -1.04 -1.18
C ILE A 106 18.18 0.24 -1.85
N ASP A 107 17.51 1.09 -1.09
CA ASP A 107 16.81 2.27 -1.63
C ASP A 107 16.68 3.43 -0.64
N LEU A 108 17.54 3.49 0.38
CA LEU A 108 17.49 4.53 1.41
C LEU A 108 17.61 5.96 0.85
N VAL A 109 18.37 6.15 -0.24
CA VAL A 109 18.47 7.44 -0.94
C VAL A 109 17.10 7.87 -1.50
N SER A 110 16.38 6.95 -2.14
CA SER A 110 15.03 7.20 -2.65
C SER A 110 14.03 7.44 -1.53
N ILE A 111 14.13 6.68 -0.44
CA ILE A 111 13.31 6.86 0.78
C ILE A 111 13.53 8.25 1.36
N LYS A 112 14.78 8.72 1.47
CA LYS A 112 15.11 10.06 1.94
C LYS A 112 14.44 11.13 1.07
N SER A 113 14.55 11.01 -0.26
CA SER A 113 13.91 11.97 -1.18
C SER A 113 12.39 12.03 -0.99
N GLU A 114 11.72 10.89 -0.83
CA GLU A 114 10.28 10.86 -0.55
C GLU A 114 9.93 11.39 0.85
N TYR A 115 10.78 11.14 1.85
CA TYR A 115 10.61 11.64 3.22
C TYR A 115 10.61 13.17 3.28
N GLU A 116 11.55 13.80 2.58
CA GLU A 116 11.66 15.25 2.46
C GLU A 116 10.41 15.85 1.78
N LYS A 117 9.82 15.17 0.78
CA LYS A 117 8.58 15.64 0.13
C LYS A 117 7.35 15.60 1.05
N ILE A 118 7.27 14.63 1.96
CA ILE A 118 6.10 14.47 2.86
C ILE A 118 6.27 15.15 4.23
N THR A 119 7.44 15.69 4.51
CA THR A 119 7.76 16.40 5.74
C THR A 119 8.03 17.87 5.42
N PRO A 120 7.02 18.74 5.51
CA PRO A 120 7.26 20.18 5.38
C PRO A 120 8.22 20.65 6.47
N ARG A 121 9.12 21.57 6.10
CA ARG A 121 10.01 22.29 7.03
C ARG A 121 9.21 23.26 7.90
#